data_AF-A0A026WKK5-F1
#
_entry.id   AF-A0A026WKK5-F1
#
_cell.length_a   1.000
_cell.length_b   1.000
_cell.length_c   1.000
_cell.angle_alpha   90.00
_cell.angle_beta   90.00
_cell.angle_gamma   90.00
#
_symmetry.space_group_name_H-M   'P 1'
#
loop_
_entity.id
_entity.type
_entity.pdbx_description
1 polymer ?
#
loop_
_entity_poly.entity_id
_entity_poly.type
_entity_poly.pdbx_seq_one_letter_code
_entity_poly.pdbx_strand_id
1 'polypeptide(L)'
;MIDMPFSGLVQENGTWVGKGYAFYLLKLLSTKLNFTYTIVPPKEHVLSRRNGILSLLYENKVDMAVAFVPILPELRKLCTFSTALDQSELTALMKRPQDSATGTGLLAPFDQTVWLLVLAAVLSVGPIIFIFTKVRSKLWHDPNSERYTLPSCMWFVYSSLLKQGTTMIATTDSTRLLFATWWIFILILTSFYTANLTACLTKPQMTLPISSLEDIVQKNYQWVAYKGRTLNFLLSNHTSEDLNILNSKPLNGHYISTYEYPVKNILNAVNKNKLFIGEAHYLQSLIFEDYINKTRKHVEHQKRCTYVIMSKTILLTARAFAFPVNSTLVKPINKELMALVEAGIIKREKLKDLPLAPICPLDLRSSERQLRFSDLSLTFRVVLVGYAIATAVFLVEILARWTINLCKRRKGTTRWSVRSLCCTWKTRSKTRSKKNVTPRPNHVMINRLLDKRGANPQKISPLSLYQNAPHGLVQGKKHCINGRDYYVVFDRYGDQRLIPIRTPSAFLFQYTT
;
A
#
# COMPACT_ATOMS: atom_id res chain seq x y z
N MET A 1 -10.95 34.51 -7.97
CA MET A 1 -9.68 34.32 -8.72
C MET A 1 -9.89 33.27 -9.81
N ILE A 2 -9.68 33.61 -11.08
CA ILE A 2 -9.78 32.66 -12.19
C ILE A 2 -8.54 31.75 -12.17
N ASP A 3 -8.74 30.45 -12.35
CA ASP A 3 -7.76 29.42 -12.73
C ASP A 3 -6.27 29.65 -12.42
N MET A 4 -5.93 30.03 -11.19
CA MET A 4 -4.54 30.16 -10.76
C MET A 4 -3.91 28.75 -10.70
N PRO A 5 -2.67 28.58 -11.17
CA PRO A 5 -1.72 29.61 -11.61
C PRO A 5 -1.74 29.97 -13.12
N PHE A 6 -2.63 29.37 -13.92
CA PHE A 6 -2.64 29.53 -15.38
C PHE A 6 -3.10 30.91 -15.85
N SER A 7 -4.28 31.34 -15.43
CA SER A 7 -4.87 32.61 -15.84
C SER A 7 -5.84 33.09 -14.78
N GLY A 8 -5.44 34.11 -14.02
CA GLY A 8 -6.21 34.75 -12.97
C GLY A 8 -6.44 36.23 -13.23
N LEU A 9 -7.58 36.73 -12.78
CA LEU A 9 -7.87 38.16 -12.72
C LEU A 9 -7.91 38.59 -11.27
N VAL A 10 -7.23 39.69 -10.97
CA VAL A 10 -7.21 40.34 -9.66
C VAL A 10 -7.57 41.80 -9.88
N GLN A 11 -8.44 42.35 -9.02
CA GLN A 11 -8.79 43.75 -9.06
C GLN A 11 -7.79 44.53 -8.21
N GLU A 12 -7.00 45.41 -8.83
CA GLU A 12 -6.07 46.31 -8.14
C GLU A 12 -6.50 47.75 -8.45
N ASN A 13 -6.76 48.53 -7.39
CA ASN A 13 -7.18 49.95 -7.49
C ASN A 13 -8.37 50.19 -8.43
N GLY A 14 -9.35 49.28 -8.45
CA GLY A 14 -10.56 49.37 -9.28
C GLY A 14 -10.38 48.89 -10.73
N THR A 15 -9.14 48.64 -11.18
CA THR A 15 -8.83 48.10 -12.52
C THR A 15 -8.55 46.59 -12.48
N TRP A 16 -8.92 45.88 -13.55
CA TRP A 16 -8.68 44.44 -13.67
C TRP A 16 -7.25 44.20 -14.15
N VAL A 17 -6.44 43.55 -13.32
CA VAL A 17 -5.08 43.14 -13.63
C VAL A 17 -5.02 41.63 -13.80
N GLY A 18 -4.48 41.19 -14.94
CA GLY A 18 -4.25 39.79 -15.22
C GLY A 18 -3.00 39.26 -14.54
N LYS A 19 -3.12 38.15 -13.83
CA LYS A 19 -2.03 37.41 -13.17
C LYS A 19 -1.98 35.96 -13.66
N GLY A 20 -0.81 35.34 -13.56
CA GLY A 20 -0.57 33.98 -14.01
C GLY A 20 0.11 33.90 -15.37
N TYR A 21 0.41 32.68 -15.80
CA TYR A 21 1.29 32.44 -16.94
C TYR A 21 0.74 32.97 -18.26
N ALA A 22 -0.59 32.91 -18.48
CA ALA A 22 -1.21 33.40 -19.71
C ALA A 22 -0.98 34.91 -19.90
N PHE A 23 -1.10 35.70 -18.82
CA PHE A 23 -0.88 37.15 -18.87
C PHE A 23 0.60 37.52 -18.92
N TYR A 24 1.48 36.70 -18.36
CA TYR A 24 2.92 36.84 -18.56
C TYR A 24 3.30 36.68 -20.04
N LEU A 25 2.75 35.66 -20.71
CA LEU A 25 2.93 35.46 -22.16
C LEU A 25 2.35 36.62 -22.97
N LEU A 26 1.15 37.10 -22.61
CA LEU A 26 0.55 38.26 -23.27
C LEU A 26 1.43 39.50 -23.15
N LYS A 27 2.03 39.73 -21.97
CA LYS A 27 2.95 40.86 -21.78
C LYS A 27 4.17 40.74 -22.70
N LEU A 28 4.78 39.57 -22.81
CA LEU A 28 5.88 39.33 -23.75
C LEU A 28 5.48 39.58 -25.21
N LEU A 29 4.29 39.10 -25.60
CA LEU A 29 3.74 39.36 -26.93
C LEU A 29 3.52 40.86 -27.17
N SER A 30 2.96 41.57 -26.19
CA SER A 30 2.69 43.01 -26.28
C SER A 30 3.96 43.84 -26.47
N THR A 31 5.05 43.46 -25.79
CA THR A 31 6.35 44.13 -25.93
C THR A 31 7.04 43.81 -27.26
N LYS A 32 6.88 42.58 -27.78
CA LYS A 32 7.53 42.17 -29.03
C LYS A 32 6.79 42.67 -30.28
N LEU A 33 5.46 42.70 -30.22
CA LEU A 33 4.59 43.11 -31.32
C LEU A 33 4.10 44.57 -31.18
N ASN A 34 4.51 45.28 -30.12
CA ASN A 34 4.17 46.68 -29.83
C ASN A 34 2.66 46.99 -29.90
N PHE A 35 1.83 46.21 -29.20
CA PHE A 35 0.39 46.47 -29.08
C PHE A 35 -0.03 46.74 -27.63
N THR A 36 -1.10 47.51 -27.48
CA THR A 36 -1.78 47.75 -26.20
C THR A 36 -3.00 46.85 -26.07
N TYR A 37 -3.36 46.45 -24.86
CA TYR A 37 -4.52 45.59 -24.61
C TYR A 37 -5.32 46.08 -23.42
N THR A 38 -6.61 45.77 -23.42
CA THR A 38 -7.53 45.98 -22.29
C THR A 38 -8.10 44.63 -21.86
N ILE A 39 -8.28 44.43 -20.56
CA ILE A 39 -8.71 43.16 -20.00
C ILE A 39 -10.22 43.22 -19.73
N VAL A 40 -10.97 42.31 -20.35
CA VAL A 40 -12.41 42.14 -20.11
C VAL A 40 -12.64 40.85 -19.32
N PRO A 41 -13.16 40.91 -18.07
CA PRO A 41 -13.44 39.71 -17.30
C PRO A 41 -14.69 38.97 -17.82
N PRO A 42 -14.68 37.63 -17.89
CA PRO A 42 -15.88 36.86 -18.18
C PRO A 42 -16.84 36.84 -16.97
N LYS A 43 -18.16 36.72 -17.23
CA LYS A 43 -19.20 36.64 -16.19
C LYS A 43 -19.36 35.24 -15.59
N GLU A 44 -19.06 34.20 -16.37
CA GLU A 44 -19.14 32.78 -15.94
C GLU A 44 -17.82 32.03 -16.22
N HIS A 45 -17.79 30.72 -15.92
CA HIS A 45 -16.62 29.86 -16.14
C HIS A 45 -16.23 29.76 -17.62
N VAL A 46 -14.95 29.46 -17.87
CA VAL A 46 -14.26 29.50 -19.18
C VAL A 46 -15.09 28.87 -20.31
N LEU A 47 -15.63 27.66 -20.11
CA LEU A 47 -16.39 26.92 -21.13
C LEU A 47 -17.91 26.98 -20.93
N SER A 48 -18.44 27.97 -20.21
CA SER A 48 -19.88 28.12 -20.08
C SER A 48 -20.53 28.61 -21.37
N ARG A 49 -21.64 28.00 -21.77
CA ARG A 49 -22.29 28.22 -23.08
C ARG A 49 -23.01 29.56 -23.20
N ARG A 50 -23.48 30.16 -22.09
CA ARG A 50 -24.30 31.37 -22.12
C ARG A 50 -23.52 32.67 -21.84
N ASN A 51 -22.50 32.63 -20.97
CA ASN A 51 -21.72 33.83 -20.60
C ASN A 51 -20.22 33.53 -20.36
N GLY A 52 -19.69 32.45 -20.94
CA GLY A 52 -18.27 32.09 -20.84
C GLY A 52 -17.40 32.82 -21.87
N ILE A 53 -16.10 32.52 -21.85
CA ILE A 53 -15.11 33.12 -22.75
C ILE A 53 -15.45 32.82 -24.22
N LEU A 54 -16.03 31.65 -24.50
CA LEU A 54 -16.42 31.23 -25.85
C LEU A 54 -17.53 32.11 -26.45
N SER A 55 -18.52 32.55 -25.65
CA SER A 55 -19.60 33.41 -26.16
C SER A 55 -19.06 34.81 -26.48
N LEU A 56 -18.12 35.33 -25.68
CA LEU A 56 -17.47 36.62 -25.97
C LEU A 56 -16.66 36.59 -27.27
N LEU A 57 -15.98 35.48 -27.56
CA LEU A 57 -15.25 35.29 -28.83
C LEU A 57 -16.20 35.16 -30.02
N TYR A 58 -17.28 34.39 -29.87
CA TYR A 58 -18.26 34.17 -30.92
C TYR A 58 -19.03 35.46 -31.27
N GLU A 59 -19.32 36.29 -30.27
CA GLU A 59 -19.99 37.58 -30.43
C GLU A 59 -19.04 38.72 -30.87
N ASN A 60 -17.76 38.42 -31.13
CA ASN A 60 -16.72 39.41 -31.47
C ASN A 60 -16.61 40.57 -30.46
N LYS A 61 -16.89 40.30 -29.17
CA LYS A 61 -16.73 41.29 -28.09
C LYS A 61 -15.28 41.40 -27.60
N VAL A 62 -14.46 40.41 -27.92
CA VAL A 62 -13.03 40.35 -27.56
C VAL A 62 -12.23 39.84 -28.74
N ASP A 63 -11.06 40.42 -28.98
CA ASP A 63 -10.19 40.06 -30.11
C ASP A 63 -9.38 38.78 -29.87
N MET A 64 -9.18 38.43 -28.59
CA MET A 64 -8.39 37.27 -28.17
C MET A 64 -8.78 36.84 -26.75
N ALA A 65 -8.86 35.54 -26.54
CA ALA A 65 -8.98 34.93 -25.22
C ALA A 65 -7.61 34.45 -24.73
N VAL A 66 -7.08 35.17 -23.75
CA VAL A 66 -5.82 34.89 -23.09
C VAL A 66 -6.06 33.95 -21.91
N ALA A 67 -6.28 32.68 -22.23
CA ALA A 67 -6.48 31.61 -21.27
C ALA A 67 -6.05 30.28 -21.88
N PHE A 68 -5.69 29.30 -21.05
CA PHE A 68 -5.36 27.96 -21.53
C PHE A 68 -6.66 27.19 -21.86
N VAL A 69 -7.25 27.50 -23.02
CA VAL A 69 -8.51 26.87 -23.47
C VAL A 69 -8.19 25.51 -24.08
N PRO A 70 -8.88 24.42 -23.71
CA PRO A 70 -8.67 23.13 -24.33
C PRO A 70 -9.09 23.14 -25.81
N ILE A 71 -8.21 22.61 -26.66
CA ILE A 71 -8.49 22.45 -28.08
C ILE A 71 -9.41 21.24 -28.23
N LEU A 72 -10.69 21.51 -28.45
CA LEU A 72 -11.72 20.50 -28.68
C LEU A 72 -12.28 20.63 -30.10
N PRO A 73 -12.57 19.52 -30.81
CA PRO A 73 -13.13 19.56 -32.16
C PRO A 73 -14.42 20.37 -32.25
N GLU A 74 -15.28 20.27 -31.24
CA GLU A 74 -16.56 20.98 -31.18
C GLU A 74 -16.40 22.50 -31.07
N LEU A 75 -15.36 22.94 -30.35
CA LEU A 75 -15.09 24.36 -30.14
C LEU A 75 -14.50 25.04 -31.37
N ARG A 76 -13.92 24.27 -32.32
CA ARG A 76 -13.41 24.82 -33.59
C ARG A 76 -14.49 25.49 -34.44
N LYS A 77 -15.76 25.15 -34.23
CA LYS A 77 -16.90 25.82 -34.90
C LYS A 77 -17.17 27.22 -34.34
N LEU A 78 -16.75 27.49 -33.10
CA LEU A 78 -17.04 28.73 -32.37
C LEU A 78 -15.85 29.69 -32.32
N CYS A 79 -14.62 29.16 -32.36
CA CYS A 79 -13.39 29.94 -32.29
C CYS A 79 -12.23 29.28 -33.04
N THR A 80 -11.26 30.10 -33.45
CA THR A 80 -9.98 29.63 -34.01
C THR A 80 -8.93 29.56 -32.91
N PHE A 81 -8.20 28.44 -32.82
CA PHE A 81 -7.17 28.26 -31.79
C PHE A 81 -5.79 28.70 -32.28
N SER A 82 -4.95 29.14 -31.33
CA SER A 82 -3.52 29.33 -31.54
C SER A 82 -2.78 28.00 -31.69
N THR A 83 -1.47 28.06 -31.87
CA THR A 83 -0.61 26.90 -31.66
C THR A 83 -0.77 26.37 -30.23
N ALA A 84 -0.63 25.05 -30.07
CA ALA A 84 -0.76 24.40 -28.77
C ALA A 84 0.37 24.86 -27.84
N LEU A 85 0.00 25.42 -26.70
CA LEU A 85 0.93 25.98 -25.72
C LEU A 85 1.42 24.91 -24.75
N ASP A 86 0.51 24.06 -24.29
CA ASP A 86 0.84 22.95 -23.40
C ASP A 86 -0.17 21.80 -23.50
N GLN A 87 0.17 20.70 -22.83
CA GLN A 87 -0.71 19.55 -22.64
C GLN A 87 -1.20 19.52 -21.18
N SER A 88 -2.52 19.38 -21.04
CA SER A 88 -3.23 19.25 -19.77
C SER A 88 -3.67 17.80 -19.58
N GLU A 89 -3.34 17.27 -18.41
CA GLU A 89 -3.69 15.93 -17.98
C GLU A 89 -4.84 16.03 -16.98
N LEU A 90 -6.01 15.51 -17.32
CA LEU A 90 -7.13 15.39 -16.41
C LEU A 90 -6.93 14.18 -15.51
N THR A 91 -6.90 14.38 -14.20
CA THR A 91 -6.66 13.33 -13.19
C THR A 91 -7.60 13.52 -12.00
N ALA A 92 -7.56 12.58 -11.05
CA ALA A 92 -8.34 12.65 -9.82
C ALA A 92 -7.44 12.82 -8.60
N LEU A 93 -7.84 13.74 -7.71
CA LEU A 93 -7.32 13.89 -6.35
C LEU A 93 -8.16 13.02 -5.40
N MET A 94 -7.48 12.24 -4.58
CA MET A 94 -8.12 11.43 -3.54
C MET A 94 -7.39 11.56 -2.21
N LYS A 95 -8.07 11.15 -1.14
CA LYS A 95 -7.43 11.03 0.17
C LYS A 95 -6.43 9.88 0.11
N ARG A 96 -5.21 10.13 0.56
CA ARG A 96 -4.17 9.10 0.64
C ARG A 96 -4.68 7.96 1.53
N PRO A 97 -4.67 6.70 1.06
CA PRO A 97 -4.96 5.57 1.93
C PRO A 97 -3.94 5.59 3.08
N GLN A 98 -4.42 5.43 4.30
CA GLN A 98 -3.50 5.19 5.41
C GLN A 98 -2.80 3.86 5.17
N ASP A 99 -1.54 3.74 5.59
CA ASP A 99 -0.75 2.52 5.49
C ASP A 99 -1.65 1.31 5.74
N SER A 100 -1.70 0.38 4.78
CA SER A 100 -2.37 -0.91 4.89
C SER A 100 -1.61 -1.79 5.88
N ALA A 101 -1.42 -1.30 7.10
CA ALA A 101 -1.06 -2.06 8.28
C ALA A 101 -2.31 -2.81 8.76
N THR A 102 -2.98 -3.51 7.84
CA THR A 102 -3.96 -4.50 8.23
C THR A 102 -3.13 -5.53 8.99
N GLY A 103 -3.41 -5.73 10.28
CA GLY A 103 -2.68 -6.68 11.13
C GLY A 103 -2.66 -8.12 10.60
N THR A 104 -3.27 -8.39 9.44
CA THR A 104 -3.20 -9.58 8.60
C THR A 104 -1.92 -9.72 7.77
N GLY A 105 -0.94 -8.81 7.89
CA GLY A 105 0.32 -8.83 7.12
C GLY A 105 1.08 -10.16 7.17
N LEU A 106 0.86 -11.00 8.18
CA LEU A 106 1.46 -12.32 8.33
C LEU A 106 0.85 -13.40 7.42
N LEU A 107 -0.40 -13.24 7.00
CA LEU A 107 -1.08 -14.15 6.06
C LEU A 107 -0.93 -13.69 4.60
N ALA A 108 -0.54 -12.43 4.38
CA ALA A 108 -0.35 -11.83 3.06
C ALA A 108 0.71 -12.48 2.14
N PRO A 109 1.79 -13.15 2.62
CA PRO A 109 2.85 -13.66 1.74
C PRO A 109 2.42 -14.77 0.78
N PHE A 110 1.35 -15.50 1.11
CA PHE A 110 0.80 -16.56 0.28
C PHE A 110 -0.64 -16.26 -0.07
N ASP A 111 -1.02 -16.58 -1.31
CA ASP A 111 -2.41 -16.51 -1.75
C ASP A 111 -3.28 -17.54 -1.01
N GLN A 112 -4.59 -17.29 -0.95
CA GLN A 112 -5.56 -18.17 -0.31
C GLN A 112 -5.50 -19.59 -0.88
N THR A 113 -5.30 -19.72 -2.19
CA THR A 113 -5.15 -21.00 -2.88
C THR A 113 -3.97 -21.80 -2.34
N VAL A 114 -2.82 -21.14 -2.15
CA VAL A 114 -1.60 -21.77 -1.63
C VAL A 114 -1.80 -22.19 -0.18
N TRP A 115 -2.45 -21.36 0.64
CA TRP A 115 -2.79 -21.72 2.02
C TRP A 115 -3.66 -22.98 2.11
N LEU A 116 -4.66 -23.11 1.24
CA LEU A 116 -5.51 -24.31 1.18
C LEU A 116 -4.72 -25.55 0.75
N LEU A 117 -3.81 -25.42 -0.22
CA LEU A 117 -2.94 -26.52 -0.64
C LEU A 117 -1.96 -26.95 0.47
N VAL A 118 -1.39 -25.99 1.23
CA VAL A 118 -0.54 -26.30 2.38
C VAL A 118 -1.33 -27.04 3.45
N LEU A 119 -2.55 -26.59 3.76
CA LEU A 119 -3.43 -27.26 4.71
C LEU A 119 -3.76 -28.70 4.26
N ALA A 120 -4.09 -28.88 2.97
CA ALA A 120 -4.36 -30.19 2.40
C ALA A 120 -3.12 -31.12 2.42
N ALA A 121 -1.92 -30.59 2.17
CA ALA A 121 -0.68 -31.34 2.26
C ALA A 121 -0.41 -31.81 3.70
N VAL A 122 -0.57 -30.93 4.70
CA VAL A 122 -0.38 -31.28 6.12
C VAL A 122 -1.38 -32.35 6.58
N LEU A 123 -2.63 -32.26 6.14
CA LEU A 123 -3.66 -33.24 6.49
C LEU A 123 -3.49 -34.59 5.78
N SER A 124 -2.90 -34.62 4.59
CA SER A 124 -2.73 -35.85 3.79
C SER A 124 -1.45 -36.63 4.13
N VAL A 125 -0.36 -35.95 4.47
CA VAL A 125 0.93 -36.61 4.74
C VAL A 125 0.90 -37.48 5.99
N GLY A 126 0.16 -37.10 7.04
CA GLY A 126 0.01 -37.92 8.24
C GLY A 126 -0.61 -39.30 7.97
N PRO A 127 -1.78 -39.38 7.29
CA PRO A 127 -2.35 -40.63 6.81
C PRO A 127 -1.44 -41.40 5.86
N ILE A 128 -0.72 -40.72 4.95
CA ILE A 128 0.21 -41.38 4.02
C ILE A 128 1.33 -42.10 4.79
N ILE A 129 1.95 -41.44 5.78
CA ILE A 129 2.97 -42.05 6.65
C ILE A 129 2.39 -43.26 7.39
N PHE A 130 1.17 -43.13 7.93
CA PHE A 130 0.50 -44.22 8.64
C PHE A 130 0.19 -45.43 7.72
N ILE A 131 -0.34 -45.20 6.53
CA ILE A 131 -0.62 -46.26 5.55
C ILE A 131 0.68 -46.92 5.11
N PHE A 132 1.70 -46.12 4.78
CA PHE A 132 2.99 -46.62 4.31
C PHE A 132 3.67 -47.52 5.34
N THR A 133 3.72 -47.09 6.61
CA THR A 133 4.32 -47.86 7.71
C THR A 133 3.53 -49.14 8.01
N LYS A 134 2.20 -49.09 7.91
CA LYS A 134 1.32 -50.26 8.07
C LYS A 134 1.47 -51.27 6.93
N VAL A 135 1.53 -50.82 5.68
CA VAL A 135 1.73 -51.67 4.51
C VAL A 135 3.09 -52.36 4.58
N ARG A 136 4.15 -51.61 4.92
CA ARG A 136 5.49 -52.15 5.09
C ARG A 136 5.55 -53.20 6.20
N SER A 137 5.00 -52.91 7.38
CA SER A 137 4.93 -53.86 8.49
C SER A 137 4.21 -55.15 8.11
N LYS A 138 3.15 -55.05 7.29
CA LYS A 138 2.42 -56.22 6.79
C LYS A 138 3.21 -57.02 5.74
N LEU A 139 4.02 -56.36 4.90
CA LEU A 139 4.74 -57.01 3.82
C LEU A 139 6.01 -57.73 4.30
N TRP A 140 6.78 -57.12 5.20
CA TRP A 140 8.07 -57.68 5.66
C TRP A 140 8.00 -58.51 6.96
N HIS A 141 6.85 -58.58 7.65
CA HIS A 141 6.67 -59.38 8.87
C HIS A 141 7.74 -59.16 9.96
N ASP A 142 8.35 -57.96 9.99
CA ASP A 142 9.44 -57.67 10.92
C ASP A 142 8.95 -57.59 12.38
N PRO A 143 9.61 -58.30 13.32
CA PRO A 143 9.29 -58.22 14.75
C PRO A 143 9.61 -56.85 15.36
N ASN A 144 10.54 -56.10 14.75
CA ASN A 144 10.90 -54.71 15.10
C ASN A 144 10.16 -53.68 14.23
N SER A 145 8.96 -54.01 13.73
CA SER A 145 8.18 -53.10 12.89
C SER A 145 7.79 -51.82 13.61
N GLU A 146 7.95 -50.70 12.92
CA GLU A 146 7.58 -49.36 13.38
C GLU A 146 6.05 -49.26 13.53
N ARG A 147 5.56 -49.31 14.78
CA ARG A 147 4.13 -49.20 15.07
C ARG A 147 3.76 -47.77 15.41
N TYR A 148 3.60 -46.93 14.40
CA TYR A 148 3.08 -45.59 14.60
C TYR A 148 1.56 -45.58 14.66
N THR A 149 1.00 -44.80 15.58
CA THR A 149 -0.44 -44.53 15.61
C THR A 149 -0.77 -43.33 14.72
N LEU A 150 -1.98 -43.28 14.16
CA LEU A 150 -2.41 -42.17 13.31
C LEU A 150 -2.26 -40.79 14.00
N PRO A 151 -2.64 -40.60 15.28
CA PRO A 151 -2.41 -39.33 15.98
C PRO A 151 -0.93 -38.97 16.12
N SER A 152 -0.05 -39.96 16.36
CA SER A 152 1.41 -39.72 16.42
C SER A 152 1.98 -39.30 15.07
N CYS A 153 1.50 -39.88 13.97
CA CYS A 153 1.88 -39.44 12.62
C CYS A 153 1.38 -38.02 12.33
N MET A 154 0.14 -37.68 12.69
CA MET A 154 -0.39 -36.33 12.54
C MET A 154 0.39 -35.31 13.37
N TRP A 155 0.74 -35.66 14.61
CA TRP A 155 1.55 -34.83 15.49
C TRP A 155 2.97 -34.62 14.94
N PHE A 156 3.56 -35.65 14.33
CA PHE A 156 4.86 -35.56 13.66
C PHE A 156 4.83 -34.55 12.51
N VAL A 157 3.82 -34.63 11.64
CA VAL A 157 3.66 -33.72 10.50
C VAL A 157 3.44 -32.28 10.96
N TYR A 158 2.62 -32.08 12.01
CA TYR A 158 2.39 -30.77 12.61
C TYR A 158 3.65 -30.18 13.26
N SER A 159 4.38 -30.97 14.05
CA SER A 159 5.59 -30.51 14.76
C SER A 159 6.73 -30.19 13.80
N SER A 160 6.90 -31.00 12.75
CA SER A 160 7.91 -30.77 11.73
C SER A 160 7.64 -29.50 10.91
N LEU A 161 6.37 -29.17 10.63
CA LEU A 161 5.98 -27.90 10.01
C LEU A 161 6.42 -26.69 10.87
N LEU A 162 6.30 -26.81 12.20
CA LEU A 162 6.76 -25.79 13.16
C LEU A 162 8.28 -25.79 13.38
N LYS A 163 9.04 -26.60 12.62
CA LYS A 163 10.48 -26.86 12.81
C LYS A 163 10.81 -27.37 14.22
N GLN A 164 9.85 -28.00 14.89
CA GLN A 164 10.04 -28.60 16.20
C GLN A 164 10.44 -30.07 16.05
N GLY A 165 11.43 -30.50 16.83
CA GLY A 165 11.85 -31.90 16.88
C GLY A 165 10.71 -32.81 17.35
N THR A 166 10.72 -34.06 16.90
CA THR A 166 9.71 -35.06 17.26
C THR A 166 10.37 -36.24 17.95
N THR A 167 9.58 -36.99 18.71
CA THR A 167 10.03 -38.22 19.38
C THR A 167 9.95 -39.46 18.48
N MET A 168 9.51 -39.32 17.22
CA MET A 168 9.42 -40.42 16.27
C MET A 168 10.77 -40.63 15.58
N ILE A 169 11.29 -41.85 15.67
CA ILE A 169 12.59 -42.22 15.11
C ILE A 169 12.37 -43.23 13.99
N ALA A 170 12.79 -42.89 12.77
CA ALA A 170 12.78 -43.83 11.65
C ALA A 170 13.97 -44.79 11.75
N THR A 171 13.64 -46.08 11.89
CA THR A 171 14.60 -47.18 11.94
C THR A 171 14.93 -47.73 10.55
N THR A 172 13.98 -47.66 9.61
CA THR A 172 14.11 -48.20 8.25
C THR A 172 14.45 -47.14 7.21
N ASP A 173 15.21 -47.49 6.17
CA ASP A 173 15.66 -46.53 5.15
C ASP A 173 14.53 -45.95 4.29
N SER A 174 13.50 -46.74 3.98
CA SER A 174 12.33 -46.25 3.23
C SER A 174 11.53 -45.17 3.99
N THR A 175 11.38 -45.33 5.31
CA THR A 175 10.74 -44.33 6.18
C THR A 175 11.62 -43.11 6.40
N ARG A 176 12.95 -43.29 6.42
CA ARG A 176 13.90 -42.16 6.43
C ARG A 176 13.78 -41.33 5.17
N LEU A 177 13.66 -41.95 4.00
CA LEU A 177 13.47 -41.22 2.74
C LEU A 177 12.14 -40.45 2.75
N LEU A 178 11.06 -41.06 3.23
CA LEU A 178 9.75 -40.39 3.38
C LEU A 178 9.80 -39.18 4.33
N PHE A 179 10.52 -39.30 5.45
CA PHE A 179 10.71 -38.19 6.37
C PHE A 179 11.61 -37.10 5.78
N ALA A 180 12.67 -37.50 5.07
CA ALA A 180 13.58 -36.57 4.41
C ALA A 180 12.87 -35.76 3.31
N THR A 181 12.04 -36.38 2.48
CA THR A 181 11.26 -35.66 1.46
C THR A 181 10.28 -34.67 2.08
N TRP A 182 9.61 -35.05 3.17
CA TRP A 182 8.75 -34.14 3.93
C TRP A 182 9.53 -32.97 4.54
N TRP A 183 10.71 -33.22 5.12
CA TRP A 183 11.56 -32.16 5.67
C TRP A 183 12.08 -31.21 4.60
N ILE A 184 12.47 -31.70 3.43
CA ILE A 184 12.86 -30.87 2.30
C ILE A 184 11.69 -29.97 1.87
N PHE A 185 10.48 -30.53 1.77
CA PHE A 185 9.29 -29.76 1.44
C PHE A 185 9.02 -28.63 2.46
N ILE A 186 9.07 -28.94 3.77
CA ILE A 186 8.89 -27.92 4.81
C ILE A 186 10.01 -26.86 4.80
N LEU A 187 11.26 -27.27 4.57
CA LEU A 187 12.38 -26.34 4.47
C LEU A 187 12.14 -25.34 3.33
N ILE A 188 11.78 -25.83 2.14
CA ILE A 188 11.49 -25.00 0.98
C ILE A 188 10.30 -24.08 1.27
N LEU A 189 9.18 -24.62 1.77
CA LEU A 189 7.97 -23.86 2.07
C LEU A 189 8.23 -22.73 3.07
N THR A 190 8.91 -23.04 4.19
CA THR A 190 9.21 -22.05 5.23
C THR A 190 10.22 -21.02 4.75
N SER A 191 11.21 -21.40 3.93
CA SER A 191 12.16 -20.47 3.31
C SER A 191 11.43 -19.44 2.44
N PHE A 192 10.57 -19.88 1.51
CA PHE A 192 9.78 -18.98 0.67
C PHE A 192 8.82 -18.10 1.48
N TYR A 193 8.18 -18.67 2.51
CA TYR A 193 7.34 -17.88 3.42
C TYR A 193 8.14 -16.76 4.08
N THR A 194 9.32 -17.06 4.62
CA THR A 194 10.18 -16.06 5.27
C THR A 194 10.70 -15.01 4.29
N ALA A 195 11.09 -15.41 3.07
CA ALA A 195 11.56 -14.49 2.03
C ALA A 195 10.46 -13.52 1.60
N ASN A 196 9.25 -14.01 1.34
CA ASN A 196 8.13 -13.17 0.92
C ASN A 196 7.62 -12.29 2.08
N LEU A 197 7.58 -12.82 3.31
CA LEU A 197 7.23 -12.04 4.50
C LEU A 197 8.22 -10.89 4.71
N THR A 198 9.53 -11.16 4.67
CA THR A 198 10.56 -10.12 4.80
C THR A 198 10.45 -9.08 3.68
N ALA A 199 10.20 -9.49 2.43
CA ALA A 199 9.96 -8.56 1.32
C ALA A 199 8.73 -7.67 1.55
N CYS A 200 7.60 -8.23 2.01
CA CYS A 200 6.40 -7.46 2.33
C CYS A 200 6.60 -6.50 3.51
N LEU A 201 7.36 -6.90 4.53
CA LEU A 201 7.65 -6.06 5.70
C LEU A 201 8.66 -4.95 5.39
N THR A 202 9.61 -5.20 4.49
CA THR A 202 10.65 -4.22 4.10
C THR A 202 10.19 -3.25 3.02
N LYS A 203 9.29 -3.68 2.12
CA LYS A 203 8.70 -2.82 1.08
C LYS A 203 7.18 -2.81 1.19
N PRO A 204 6.60 -1.93 2.04
CA PRO A 204 5.17 -1.72 2.05
C PRO A 204 4.74 -1.14 0.70
N GLN A 205 4.06 -1.94 -0.12
CA GLN A 205 3.46 -1.46 -1.35
C GLN A 205 2.18 -0.70 -1.01
N MET A 206 2.25 0.63 -1.10
CA MET A 206 1.08 1.49 -1.02
C MET A 206 0.32 1.38 -2.33
N THR A 207 -0.59 0.41 -2.44
CA THR A 207 -1.50 0.35 -3.58
C THR A 207 -2.57 1.41 -3.42
N LEU A 208 -2.70 2.28 -4.42
CA LEU A 208 -3.81 3.22 -4.47
C LEU A 208 -5.12 2.42 -4.62
N PRO A 209 -6.18 2.78 -3.88
CA PRO A 209 -7.47 2.13 -4.05
C PRO A 209 -8.06 2.39 -5.44
N ILE A 210 -7.67 3.49 -6.08
CA ILE A 210 -8.11 3.85 -7.43
C ILE A 210 -6.87 4.24 -8.22
N SER A 211 -6.63 3.52 -9.30
CA SER A 211 -5.51 3.78 -10.19
C SER A 211 -5.94 4.32 -11.55
N SER A 212 -7.16 3.98 -11.98
CA SER A 212 -7.70 4.27 -13.31
C SER A 212 -9.16 4.76 -13.26
N LEU A 213 -9.66 5.16 -14.42
CA LEU A 213 -11.06 5.58 -14.57
C LEU A 213 -12.04 4.43 -14.31
N GLU A 214 -11.69 3.21 -14.73
CA GLU A 214 -12.52 2.02 -14.57
C GLU A 214 -12.68 1.65 -13.09
N ASP A 215 -11.61 1.82 -12.30
CA ASP A 215 -11.63 1.60 -10.85
C ASP A 215 -12.65 2.50 -10.13
N ILE A 216 -12.83 3.74 -10.61
CA ILE A 216 -13.79 4.70 -10.03
C ILE A 216 -15.20 4.14 -10.13
N VAL A 217 -15.51 3.53 -11.28
CA VAL A 217 -16.83 3.01 -11.62
C VAL A 217 -17.07 1.68 -10.92
N GLN A 218 -16.11 0.74 -11.03
CA GLN A 218 -16.22 -0.58 -10.41
C GLN A 218 -16.38 -0.50 -8.88
N LYS A 219 -15.73 0.48 -8.25
CA LYS A 219 -15.76 0.68 -6.79
C LYS A 219 -16.80 1.72 -6.33
N ASN A 220 -17.65 2.22 -7.23
CA ASN A 220 -18.73 3.18 -6.96
C ASN A 220 -18.28 4.42 -6.17
N TYR A 221 -17.15 5.03 -6.56
CA TYR A 221 -16.70 6.28 -5.93
C TYR A 221 -17.49 7.48 -6.46
N GLN A 222 -17.87 8.37 -5.55
CA GLN A 222 -18.47 9.65 -5.92
C GLN A 222 -17.38 10.62 -6.36
N TRP A 223 -17.67 11.43 -7.38
CA TRP A 223 -16.71 12.41 -7.90
C TRP A 223 -17.26 13.84 -7.85
N VAL A 224 -16.35 14.79 -7.71
CA VAL A 224 -16.63 16.22 -7.66
C VAL A 224 -15.76 16.93 -8.68
N ALA A 225 -16.32 17.84 -9.47
CA ALA A 225 -15.57 18.62 -10.44
C ALA A 225 -16.13 20.05 -10.56
N TYR A 226 -15.38 20.96 -11.16
CA TYR A 226 -15.87 22.30 -11.45
C TYR A 226 -16.88 22.31 -12.61
N LYS A 227 -17.97 23.08 -12.44
CA LYS A 227 -18.91 23.37 -13.52
C LYS A 227 -18.24 24.26 -14.58
N GLY A 228 -18.60 24.10 -15.86
CA GLY A 228 -18.10 24.96 -16.94
C GLY A 228 -16.61 24.81 -17.27
N ARG A 229 -16.01 23.67 -16.92
CA ARG A 229 -14.65 23.25 -17.31
C ARG A 229 -14.70 22.07 -18.29
N THR A 230 -13.54 21.62 -18.76
CA THR A 230 -13.37 20.58 -19.79
C THR A 230 -14.21 19.34 -19.51
N LEU A 231 -14.14 18.79 -18.29
CA LEU A 231 -14.91 17.60 -17.92
C LEU A 231 -16.43 17.81 -18.05
N ASN A 232 -16.95 18.92 -17.52
CA ASN A 232 -18.38 19.22 -17.60
C ASN A 232 -18.83 19.42 -19.06
N PHE A 233 -18.01 20.07 -19.88
CA PHE A 233 -18.30 20.29 -21.29
C PHE A 233 -18.35 18.97 -22.07
N LEU A 234 -17.34 18.12 -21.92
CA LEU A 234 -17.26 16.81 -22.60
C LEU A 234 -18.38 15.86 -22.18
N LEU A 235 -18.70 15.81 -20.87
CA LEU A 235 -19.80 15.00 -20.37
C LEU A 235 -21.15 15.50 -20.88
N SER A 236 -21.33 16.82 -21.02
CA SER A 236 -22.59 17.39 -21.53
C SER A 236 -22.84 17.15 -23.01
N ASN A 237 -21.77 17.01 -23.80
CA ASN A 237 -21.86 16.81 -25.25
C ASN A 237 -21.73 15.34 -25.67
N HIS A 238 -21.59 14.39 -24.72
CA HIS A 238 -21.46 12.95 -24.97
C HIS A 238 -20.37 12.56 -25.97
N THR A 239 -19.31 13.36 -26.10
CA THR A 239 -18.33 13.24 -27.19
C THR A 239 -17.33 12.11 -27.04
N SER A 240 -17.20 11.55 -25.84
CA SER A 240 -16.19 10.56 -25.50
C SER A 240 -16.84 9.38 -24.81
N GLU A 241 -16.86 8.23 -25.49
CA GLU A 241 -17.40 6.97 -24.98
C GLU A 241 -16.76 6.59 -23.64
N ASP A 242 -15.45 6.80 -23.50
CA ASP A 242 -14.70 6.49 -22.27
C ASP A 242 -15.15 7.32 -21.06
N LEU A 243 -15.53 8.59 -21.25
CA LEU A 243 -16.03 9.44 -20.15
C LEU A 243 -17.50 9.20 -19.84
N ASN A 244 -18.28 8.62 -20.74
CA ASN A 244 -19.70 8.32 -20.49
C ASN A 244 -19.89 7.37 -19.31
N ILE A 245 -18.86 6.57 -18.98
CA ILE A 245 -18.86 5.67 -17.82
C ILE A 245 -19.00 6.45 -16.49
N LEU A 246 -18.51 7.70 -16.43
CA LEU A 246 -18.67 8.60 -15.27
C LEU A 246 -20.10 9.10 -15.07
N ASN A 247 -20.94 9.05 -16.11
CA ASN A 247 -22.33 9.50 -16.08
C ASN A 247 -23.32 8.35 -15.77
N SER A 248 -22.80 7.16 -15.44
CA SER A 248 -23.63 6.04 -15.01
C SER A 248 -24.36 6.37 -13.70
N LYS A 249 -25.66 6.02 -13.61
CA LYS A 249 -26.56 6.34 -12.48
C LYS A 249 -26.04 6.02 -11.06
N PRO A 250 -25.15 5.04 -10.79
CA PRO A 250 -24.58 4.88 -9.44
C PRO A 250 -23.55 5.96 -9.06
N LEU A 251 -22.94 6.65 -10.02
CA LEU A 251 -21.97 7.73 -9.81
C LEU A 251 -22.70 9.09 -9.81
N ASN A 252 -23.30 9.46 -8.67
CA ASN A 252 -23.81 10.82 -8.48
C ASN A 252 -22.63 11.82 -8.42
N GLY A 253 -22.18 12.28 -9.59
CA GLY A 253 -21.22 13.35 -9.74
C GLY A 253 -21.79 14.68 -9.26
N HIS A 254 -21.04 15.43 -8.45
CA HIS A 254 -21.45 16.75 -8.01
C HIS A 254 -20.57 17.83 -8.66
N TYR A 255 -21.20 18.80 -9.32
CA TYR A 255 -20.48 19.93 -9.87
C TYR A 255 -20.48 21.09 -8.88
N ILE A 256 -19.28 21.62 -8.61
CA ILE A 256 -19.12 22.88 -7.89
C ILE A 256 -19.51 24.00 -8.85
N SER A 257 -20.63 24.67 -8.56
CA SER A 257 -21.16 25.79 -9.35
C SER A 257 -20.57 27.14 -8.97
N THR A 258 -20.00 27.26 -7.76
CA THR A 258 -19.44 28.53 -7.26
C THR A 258 -18.15 28.87 -7.98
N TYR A 259 -18.10 30.10 -8.52
CA TYR A 259 -16.96 30.63 -9.26
C TYR A 259 -15.68 30.75 -8.41
N GLU A 260 -15.86 31.04 -7.13
CA GLU A 260 -14.80 31.19 -6.13
C GLU A 260 -15.04 30.19 -5.01
N TYR A 261 -14.50 28.99 -5.17
CA TYR A 261 -14.62 27.94 -4.17
C TYR A 261 -13.33 27.84 -3.36
N PRO A 262 -13.37 28.01 -2.02
CA PRO A 262 -12.17 27.96 -1.20
C PRO A 262 -11.43 26.63 -1.35
N VAL A 263 -10.10 26.68 -1.53
CA VAL A 263 -9.23 25.48 -1.61
C VAL A 263 -9.50 24.51 -0.46
N LYS A 264 -9.69 25.03 0.76
CA LYS A 264 -10.03 24.22 1.95
C LYS A 264 -11.29 23.39 1.78
N ASN A 265 -12.30 23.93 1.09
CA ASN A 265 -13.55 23.22 0.88
C ASN A 265 -13.39 22.10 -0.16
N ILE A 266 -12.52 22.27 -1.17
CA ILE A 266 -12.17 21.20 -2.12
C ILE A 266 -11.51 20.05 -1.38
N LEU A 267 -10.51 20.38 -0.56
CA LEU A 267 -9.77 19.40 0.24
C LEU A 267 -10.67 18.69 1.26
N ASN A 268 -11.65 19.39 1.84
CA ASN A 268 -12.64 18.81 2.74
C ASN A 268 -13.70 17.97 2.00
N ALA A 269 -14.03 18.31 0.75
CA ALA A 269 -14.95 17.55 -0.08
C ALA A 269 -14.36 16.18 -0.47
N VAL A 270 -13.03 16.10 -0.61
CA VAL A 270 -12.30 14.84 -0.82
C VAL A 270 -12.30 14.03 0.48
N ASN A 271 -13.12 12.97 0.52
CA ASN A 271 -13.21 12.05 1.64
C ASN A 271 -12.90 10.61 1.18
N LYS A 272 -12.99 9.62 2.07
CA LYS A 272 -12.66 8.22 1.76
C LYS A 272 -13.37 7.66 0.52
N ASN A 273 -14.59 8.12 0.21
CA ASN A 273 -15.39 7.64 -0.93
C ASN A 273 -15.69 8.75 -1.97
N LYS A 274 -15.05 9.92 -1.84
CA LYS A 274 -15.26 11.09 -2.70
C LYS A 274 -13.94 11.56 -3.29
N LEU A 275 -13.85 11.63 -4.61
CA LEU A 275 -12.69 12.10 -5.34
C LEU A 275 -12.98 13.44 -6.03
N PHE A 276 -11.93 14.22 -6.26
CA PHE A 276 -12.03 15.49 -6.97
C PHE A 276 -11.30 15.41 -8.31
N ILE A 277 -12.02 15.61 -9.42
CA ILE A 277 -11.45 15.53 -10.77
C ILE A 277 -11.02 16.93 -11.23
N GLY A 278 -9.78 17.04 -11.67
CA GLY A 278 -9.19 18.31 -12.12
C GLY A 278 -7.91 18.11 -12.91
N GLU A 279 -7.34 19.19 -13.41
CA GLU A 279 -6.08 19.15 -14.13
C GLU A 279 -4.91 18.85 -13.19
N ALA A 280 -4.00 17.96 -13.58
CA ALA A 280 -2.92 17.45 -12.74
C ALA A 280 -2.06 18.58 -12.15
N HIS A 281 -1.72 19.59 -12.94
CA HIS A 281 -0.91 20.73 -12.48
C HIS A 281 -1.62 21.56 -11.41
N TYR A 282 -2.92 21.79 -11.56
CA TYR A 282 -3.73 22.46 -10.56
C TYR A 282 -3.78 21.62 -9.27
N LEU A 283 -4.04 20.32 -9.39
CA LEU A 283 -4.04 19.40 -8.25
C LEU A 283 -2.68 19.34 -7.52
N GLN A 284 -1.57 19.34 -8.26
CA GLN A 284 -0.22 19.40 -7.68
C GLN A 284 0.00 20.69 -6.88
N SER A 285 -0.44 21.83 -7.42
CA SER A 285 -0.36 23.13 -6.75
C SER A 285 -1.18 23.13 -5.45
N LEU A 286 -2.41 22.58 -5.49
CA LEU A 286 -3.25 22.43 -4.29
C LEU A 286 -2.61 21.54 -3.21
N ILE A 287 -2.04 20.40 -3.60
CA ILE A 287 -1.32 19.52 -2.66
C ILE A 287 -0.11 20.24 -2.07
N PHE A 288 0.63 20.98 -2.88
CA PHE A 288 1.81 21.70 -2.43
C PHE A 288 1.46 22.81 -1.44
N GLU A 289 0.46 23.63 -1.73
CA GLU A 289 -0.02 24.67 -0.81
C GLU A 289 -0.48 24.08 0.53
N ASP A 290 -1.24 22.98 0.50
CA ASP A 290 -1.67 22.26 1.71
C ASP A 290 -0.46 21.72 2.50
N TYR A 291 0.52 21.13 1.82
CA TYR A 291 1.75 20.63 2.42
C TYR A 291 2.56 21.74 3.09
N ILE A 292 2.74 22.89 2.43
CA ILE A 292 3.42 24.06 2.98
C ILE A 292 2.65 24.62 4.19
N ASN A 293 1.33 24.73 4.10
CA ASN A 293 0.49 25.21 5.20
C ASN A 293 0.59 24.29 6.43
N LYS A 294 0.62 22.96 6.25
CA LYS A 294 0.83 22.00 7.36
C LYS A 294 2.26 22.05 7.91
N THR A 295 3.24 22.34 7.05
CA THR A 295 4.63 22.52 7.46
C THR A 295 4.79 23.76 8.34
N ARG A 296 4.14 24.88 7.97
CA ARG A 296 4.08 26.11 8.78
C ARG A 296 3.42 25.89 10.14
N LYS A 297 2.47 24.96 10.23
CA LYS A 297 1.80 24.54 11.48
C LYS A 297 2.56 23.48 12.30
N HIS A 298 3.79 23.13 11.91
CA HIS A 298 4.63 22.13 12.59
C HIS A 298 3.97 20.75 12.78
N VAL A 299 3.07 20.36 11.88
CA VAL A 299 2.47 19.01 11.88
C VAL A 299 3.55 17.96 11.62
N GLU A 300 3.45 16.76 12.20
CA GLU A 300 4.37 15.64 11.91
C GLU A 300 4.37 15.27 10.42
N HIS A 301 5.53 14.90 9.88
CA HIS A 301 5.69 14.63 8.44
C HIS A 301 4.71 13.58 7.90
N GLN A 302 4.47 12.49 8.64
CA GLN A 302 3.52 11.43 8.27
C GLN A 302 2.08 11.96 8.07
N LYS A 303 1.69 12.99 8.84
CA LYS A 303 0.36 13.60 8.78
C LYS A 303 0.27 14.77 7.80
N ARG A 304 1.39 15.21 7.20
CA ARG A 304 1.39 16.27 6.16
C ARG A 304 0.83 15.74 4.85
N CYS A 305 1.17 14.50 4.50
CA CYS A 305 0.82 13.86 3.24
C CYS A 305 -0.59 13.24 3.27
N THR A 306 -1.64 14.06 3.23
CA THR A 306 -3.04 13.56 3.34
C THR A 306 -3.69 13.22 2.02
N TYR A 307 -3.20 13.77 0.91
CA TYR A 307 -3.79 13.61 -0.41
C TYR A 307 -2.80 12.97 -1.39
N VAL A 308 -3.35 12.41 -2.46
CA VAL A 308 -2.58 11.80 -3.55
C VAL A 308 -3.34 11.93 -4.86
N ILE A 309 -2.61 12.08 -5.95
CA ILE A 309 -3.16 12.10 -7.31
C ILE A 309 -3.19 10.68 -7.84
N MET A 310 -4.25 10.33 -8.56
CA MET A 310 -4.38 9.07 -9.27
C MET A 310 -3.19 8.84 -10.23
N SER A 311 -2.72 7.60 -10.34
CA SER A 311 -1.53 7.28 -11.13
C SER A 311 -1.76 7.38 -12.64
N LYS A 312 -2.93 6.97 -13.15
CA LYS A 312 -3.26 7.11 -14.57
C LYS A 312 -4.02 8.41 -14.82
N THR A 313 -3.82 8.97 -16.01
CA THR A 313 -4.57 10.12 -16.50
C THR A 313 -5.88 9.65 -17.11
N ILE A 314 -6.93 10.46 -16.94
CA ILE A 314 -8.27 10.20 -17.50
C ILE A 314 -8.31 10.67 -18.95
N LEU A 315 -7.78 11.87 -19.20
CA LEU A 315 -7.80 12.48 -20.53
C LEU A 315 -6.59 13.39 -20.70
N LEU A 316 -5.98 13.36 -21.87
CA LEU A 316 -4.93 14.28 -22.28
C LEU A 316 -5.50 15.29 -23.29
N THR A 317 -5.38 16.59 -23.02
CA THR A 317 -5.89 17.63 -23.91
C THR A 317 -4.84 18.70 -24.16
N ALA A 318 -4.64 19.09 -25.42
CA ALA A 318 -3.83 20.24 -25.75
C ALA A 318 -4.59 21.53 -25.42
N ARG A 319 -3.89 22.57 -24.96
CA ARG A 319 -4.48 23.87 -24.67
C ARG A 319 -3.81 24.97 -25.47
N ALA A 320 -4.59 25.99 -25.82
CA ALA A 320 -4.16 27.10 -26.66
C ALA A 320 -4.91 28.37 -26.28
N PHE A 321 -4.41 29.51 -26.75
CA PHE A 321 -5.19 30.73 -26.80
C PHE A 321 -6.26 30.60 -27.89
N ALA A 322 -7.38 31.29 -27.70
CA ALA A 322 -8.49 31.25 -28.64
C ALA A 322 -8.76 32.64 -29.22
N PHE A 323 -9.18 32.68 -30.47
CA PHE A 323 -9.46 33.87 -31.25
C PHE A 323 -10.84 33.75 -31.88
N PRO A 324 -11.48 34.89 -32.21
CA PRO A 324 -12.67 34.87 -33.05
C PRO A 324 -12.40 34.17 -34.38
N VAL A 325 -13.45 33.60 -34.96
CA VAL A 325 -13.38 32.92 -36.26
C VAL A 325 -12.89 33.93 -37.32
N ASN A 326 -11.94 33.52 -38.17
CA ASN A 326 -11.30 34.35 -39.20
C ASN A 326 -10.47 35.54 -38.69
N SER A 327 -10.00 35.52 -37.43
CA SER A 327 -9.10 36.56 -36.92
C SER A 327 -7.76 36.61 -37.67
N THR A 328 -7.33 37.81 -38.06
CA THR A 328 -6.04 38.07 -38.71
C THR A 328 -4.87 38.03 -37.73
N LEU A 329 -5.14 38.16 -36.43
CA LEU A 329 -4.14 38.19 -35.35
C LEU A 329 -3.46 36.83 -35.11
N VAL A 330 -4.11 35.75 -35.55
CA VAL A 330 -3.65 34.37 -35.31
C VAL A 330 -2.25 34.13 -35.89
N LYS A 331 -1.99 34.59 -37.13
CA LYS A 331 -0.71 34.36 -37.83
C LYS A 331 0.50 35.01 -37.13
N PRO A 332 0.52 36.33 -36.88
CA PRO A 332 1.66 36.97 -36.22
C PRO A 332 1.85 36.46 -34.78
N ILE A 333 0.77 36.24 -34.03
CA ILE A 333 0.86 35.75 -32.65
C ILE A 333 1.35 34.30 -32.62
N ASN A 334 0.89 33.43 -33.51
CA ASN A 334 1.34 32.03 -33.56
C ASN A 334 2.83 31.91 -33.82
N LYS A 335 3.41 32.76 -34.69
CA LYS A 335 4.86 32.77 -34.94
C LYS A 335 5.63 33.00 -33.65
N GLU A 336 5.15 33.93 -32.82
CA GLU A 336 5.79 34.28 -31.56
C GLU A 336 5.54 33.24 -30.46
N LEU A 337 4.31 32.72 -30.36
CA LEU A 337 3.98 31.66 -29.41
C LEU A 337 4.77 30.38 -29.68
N MET A 338 4.97 30.01 -30.96
CA MET A 338 5.82 28.89 -31.34
C MET A 338 7.25 29.06 -30.82
N ALA A 339 7.86 30.23 -31.02
CA ALA A 339 9.19 30.52 -30.51
C ALA A 339 9.27 30.41 -28.97
N LEU A 340 8.23 30.83 -28.25
CA LEU A 340 8.16 30.71 -26.79
C LEU A 340 8.00 29.25 -26.31
N VAL A 341 7.25 28.44 -27.05
CA VAL A 341 7.10 27.00 -26.80
C VAL A 341 8.44 26.28 -27.03
N GLU A 342 9.08 26.54 -28.17
CA GLU A 342 10.37 25.96 -28.57
C GLU A 342 11.50 26.34 -27.61
N ALA A 343 11.52 27.59 -27.14
CA ALA A 343 12.46 28.05 -26.12
C ALA A 343 12.21 27.43 -24.73
N GLY A 344 11.11 26.72 -24.52
CA GLY A 344 10.76 26.09 -23.25
C GLY A 344 10.31 27.07 -22.16
N ILE A 345 10.01 28.32 -22.50
CA ILE A 345 9.61 29.36 -21.53
C ILE A 345 8.29 28.98 -20.84
N ILE A 346 7.33 28.44 -21.60
CA ILE A 346 6.04 28.00 -21.06
C ILE A 346 6.23 26.86 -20.06
N LYS A 347 7.08 25.88 -20.39
CA LYS A 347 7.39 24.75 -19.51
C LYS A 347 8.08 25.21 -18.22
N ARG A 348 9.01 26.18 -18.32
CA ARG A 348 9.69 26.78 -17.17
C ARG A 348 8.71 27.51 -16.26
N GLU A 349 7.88 28.39 -16.79
CA GLU A 349 6.91 29.14 -15.99
C GLU A 349 5.88 28.19 -15.34
N LYS A 350 5.39 27.18 -16.07
CA LYS A 350 4.52 26.14 -15.51
C LYS A 350 5.15 25.43 -14.30
N LEU A 351 6.47 25.24 -14.26
CA LEU A 351 7.14 24.52 -13.17
C LEU A 351 7.72 25.42 -12.08
N LYS A 352 7.64 26.75 -12.23
CA LYS A 352 8.34 27.73 -11.38
C LYS A 352 7.93 27.68 -9.90
N ASP A 353 6.63 27.52 -9.65
CA ASP A 353 6.06 27.52 -8.30
C ASP A 353 5.91 26.10 -7.72
N LEU A 354 6.31 25.07 -8.48
CA LEU A 354 6.27 23.68 -8.06
C LEU A 354 7.67 23.17 -7.72
N PRO A 355 7.80 22.26 -6.74
CA PRO A 355 9.08 21.64 -6.46
C PRO A 355 9.49 20.69 -7.58
N LEU A 356 10.81 20.64 -7.86
CA LEU A 356 11.41 19.71 -8.82
C LEU A 356 11.22 18.23 -8.44
N ALA A 357 11.04 17.95 -7.14
CA ALA A 357 10.81 16.60 -6.63
C ALA A 357 9.33 16.40 -6.25
N PRO A 358 8.74 15.22 -6.52
CA PRO A 358 7.36 14.93 -6.17
C PRO A 358 7.18 14.97 -4.65
N ILE A 359 6.19 15.75 -4.20
CA ILE A 359 5.83 15.86 -2.80
C ILE A 359 5.18 14.56 -2.36
N CYS A 360 5.67 13.97 -1.28
CA CYS A 360 5.11 12.77 -0.68
C CYS A 360 4.98 11.61 -1.69
N PRO A 361 6.09 11.04 -2.19
CA PRO A 361 6.04 9.93 -3.14
C PRO A 361 5.27 8.72 -2.57
N LEU A 362 4.58 7.98 -3.45
CA LEU A 362 3.93 6.72 -3.09
C LEU A 362 4.96 5.64 -2.73
N ASP A 363 6.08 5.62 -3.46
CA ASP A 363 7.19 4.72 -3.20
C ASP A 363 8.23 5.36 -2.28
N LEU A 364 8.15 5.03 -1.00
CA LEU A 364 9.20 5.31 -0.01
C LEU A 364 10.36 4.30 -0.19
N ARG A 365 11.01 4.32 -1.36
CA ARG A 365 12.04 3.35 -1.78
C ARG A 365 13.23 3.22 -0.82
N SER A 366 13.40 4.10 0.17
CA SER A 366 14.55 4.12 1.08
C SER A 366 14.24 4.34 2.56
N SER A 367 12.97 4.31 3.00
CA SER A 367 12.65 4.50 4.41
C SER A 367 12.46 3.14 5.08
N GLU A 368 13.38 2.78 5.99
CA GLU A 368 13.26 1.59 6.83
C GLU A 368 12.08 1.80 7.80
N ARG A 369 10.98 1.08 7.57
CA ARG A 369 9.82 1.10 8.46
C ARG A 369 10.11 0.23 9.70
N GLN A 370 10.05 0.84 10.88
CA GLN A 370 10.03 0.09 12.14
C GLN A 370 8.68 -0.63 12.29
N LEU A 371 8.72 -1.89 12.72
CA LEU A 371 7.53 -2.68 13.00
C LEU A 371 6.76 -2.10 14.18
N ARG A 372 5.45 -1.88 14.00
CA ARG A 372 4.56 -1.38 15.05
C ARG A 372 3.82 -2.53 15.72
N PHE A 373 3.34 -2.32 16.95
CA PHE A 373 2.51 -3.30 17.65
C PHE A 373 1.24 -3.66 16.86
N SER A 374 0.66 -2.70 16.12
CA SER A 374 -0.47 -2.93 15.21
C SER A 374 -0.20 -4.02 14.16
N ASP A 375 1.05 -4.11 13.69
CA ASP A 375 1.45 -5.03 12.62
C ASP A 375 1.50 -6.47 13.13
N LEU A 376 1.77 -6.66 14.43
CA LEU A 376 1.81 -7.95 15.10
C LEU A 376 0.49 -8.33 15.77
N SER A 377 -0.56 -7.50 15.68
CA SER A 377 -1.82 -7.73 16.41
C SER A 377 -2.45 -9.09 16.14
N LEU A 378 -2.32 -9.66 14.94
CA LEU A 378 -2.88 -10.97 14.63
C LEU A 378 -2.18 -12.09 15.40
N THR A 379 -0.85 -12.04 15.54
CA THR A 379 -0.11 -13.06 16.32
C THR A 379 -0.61 -13.15 17.75
N PHE A 380 -0.75 -12.00 18.41
CA PHE A 380 -1.25 -11.94 19.79
C PHE A 380 -2.67 -12.50 19.92
N ARG A 381 -3.56 -12.19 18.96
CA ARG A 381 -4.92 -12.73 18.95
C ARG A 381 -4.93 -14.25 18.77
N VAL A 382 -4.11 -14.80 17.87
CA VAL A 382 -4.02 -16.25 17.64
C VAL A 382 -3.54 -16.98 18.89
N VAL A 383 -2.52 -16.44 19.58
CA VAL A 383 -2.00 -17.03 20.82
C VAL A 383 -3.06 -17.03 21.93
N LEU A 384 -3.76 -15.90 22.13
CA LEU A 384 -4.83 -15.81 23.12
C LEU A 384 -5.98 -16.79 22.85
N VAL A 385 -6.42 -16.89 21.59
CA VAL A 385 -7.46 -17.86 21.20
C VAL A 385 -6.96 -19.30 21.39
N GLY A 386 -5.71 -19.59 21.08
CA GLY A 386 -5.10 -20.91 21.30
C GLY A 386 -5.11 -21.33 22.77
N TYR A 387 -4.71 -20.45 23.68
CA TYR A 387 -4.77 -20.72 25.12
C TYR A 387 -6.22 -20.86 25.62
N ALA A 388 -7.15 -20.05 25.11
CA ALA A 388 -8.56 -20.17 25.46
C ALA A 388 -9.14 -21.54 25.05
N ILE A 389 -8.83 -22.02 23.84
CA ILE A 389 -9.26 -23.36 23.38
C ILE A 389 -8.62 -24.46 24.24
N ALA A 390 -7.31 -24.36 24.52
CA ALA A 390 -6.61 -25.36 25.34
C ALA A 390 -7.18 -25.45 26.76
N THR A 391 -7.45 -24.31 27.40
CA THR A 391 -8.09 -24.26 28.72
C THR A 391 -9.51 -24.83 28.69
N ALA A 392 -10.30 -24.54 27.66
CA ALA A 392 -11.64 -25.11 27.50
C ALA A 392 -11.59 -26.64 27.35
N VAL A 393 -10.70 -27.18 26.50
CA VAL A 393 -10.53 -28.63 26.34
C VAL A 393 -10.10 -29.29 27.66
N PHE A 394 -9.19 -28.67 28.40
CA PHE A 394 -8.75 -29.15 29.71
C PHE A 394 -9.89 -29.16 30.74
N LEU A 395 -10.71 -28.11 30.77
CA LEU A 395 -11.90 -28.06 31.64
C LEU A 395 -12.92 -29.14 31.26
N VAL A 396 -13.16 -29.37 29.97
CA VAL A 396 -14.03 -30.45 29.48
C VAL A 396 -13.50 -31.82 29.90
N GLU A 397 -12.19 -32.06 29.83
CA GLU A 397 -11.59 -33.31 30.30
C GLU A 397 -11.81 -33.50 31.81
N ILE A 398 -11.61 -32.45 32.61
CA ILE A 398 -11.84 -32.47 34.06
C ILE A 398 -13.31 -32.76 34.36
N LEU A 399 -14.24 -32.09 33.68
CA LEU A 399 -15.69 -32.30 33.86
C LEU A 399 -16.11 -33.71 33.44
N ALA A 400 -15.58 -34.23 32.32
CA ALA A 400 -15.83 -35.59 31.89
C ALA A 400 -15.30 -36.62 32.91
N ARG A 401 -14.09 -36.42 33.45
CA ARG A 401 -13.54 -37.29 34.50
C ARG A 401 -14.33 -37.18 35.80
N TRP A 402 -14.75 -35.98 36.18
CA TRP A 402 -15.52 -35.74 37.40
C TRP A 402 -16.92 -36.38 37.32
N THR A 403 -17.63 -36.22 36.21
CA THR A 403 -18.93 -36.87 35.96
C THR A 403 -18.82 -38.40 35.93
N ILE A 404 -17.78 -38.96 35.30
CA ILE A 404 -17.51 -40.41 35.35
C ILE A 404 -17.26 -40.89 36.79
N ASN A 405 -16.49 -40.13 37.57
CA ASN A 405 -16.20 -40.47 38.97
C ASN A 405 -17.44 -40.33 39.88
N LEU A 406 -18.30 -39.35 39.65
CA LEU A 406 -19.59 -39.23 40.33
C LEU A 406 -20.54 -40.39 39.98
N CYS A 407 -20.59 -40.81 38.71
CA CYS A 407 -21.34 -41.99 38.29
C CYS A 407 -20.78 -43.28 38.92
N LYS A 408 -19.46 -43.42 39.07
CA LYS A 408 -18.83 -44.53 39.81
C LYS A 408 -19.14 -44.48 41.31
N ARG A 409 -19.11 -43.31 41.95
CA ARG A 409 -19.48 -43.14 43.36
C ARG A 409 -20.96 -43.46 43.62
N ARG A 410 -21.88 -43.04 42.74
CA ARG A 410 -23.31 -43.43 42.83
C ARG A 410 -23.53 -44.93 42.72
N LYS A 411 -22.73 -45.65 41.93
CA LYS A 411 -22.77 -47.13 41.84
C LYS A 411 -22.08 -47.86 43.00
N GLY A 412 -21.33 -47.17 43.85
CA GLY A 412 -20.66 -47.74 45.03
C GLY A 412 -21.54 -47.80 46.30
N THR A 413 -22.63 -47.04 46.36
CA THR A 413 -23.58 -47.00 47.50
C THR A 413 -24.79 -47.92 47.35
N THR A 414 -24.90 -48.67 46.25
CA THR A 414 -25.95 -49.68 46.07
C THR A 414 -25.34 -51.00 45.60
N ARG A 415 -24.59 -51.64 46.50
CA ARG A 415 -24.63 -53.10 46.55
C ARG A 415 -25.85 -53.41 47.40
N TRP A 416 -26.93 -53.84 46.75
CA TRP A 416 -28.01 -54.74 47.20
C TRP A 416 -29.18 -54.54 46.22
N SER A 417 -29.39 -55.56 45.37
CA SER A 417 -30.55 -55.78 44.48
C SER A 417 -30.83 -54.68 43.43
N VAL A 418 -30.87 -54.91 42.12
CA VAL A 418 -31.71 -55.84 41.37
C VAL A 418 -31.12 -55.99 39.97
N ARG A 419 -31.22 -57.21 39.42
CA ARG A 419 -30.98 -57.54 38.00
C ARG A 419 -31.79 -56.64 37.06
N SER A 420 -31.14 -56.07 36.03
CA SER A 420 -31.48 -56.25 34.61
C SER A 420 -30.99 -55.09 33.75
N LEU A 421 -30.71 -55.43 32.48
CA LEU A 421 -30.29 -54.58 31.36
C LEU A 421 -28.87 -53.97 31.41
N CYS A 422 -27.90 -54.80 31.02
CA CYS A 422 -26.82 -54.34 30.15
C CYS A 422 -26.31 -55.51 29.27
N CYS A 423 -27.06 -55.84 28.24
CA CYS A 423 -26.49 -56.37 26.98
C CYS A 423 -25.89 -55.16 26.23
N THR A 424 -24.80 -55.17 25.47
CA THR A 424 -23.84 -56.19 25.02
C THR A 424 -22.80 -55.40 24.24
N TRP A 425 -21.56 -55.26 24.69
CA TRP A 425 -20.43 -54.97 23.79
C TRP A 425 -19.28 -55.91 24.17
N LYS A 426 -19.22 -57.01 23.42
CA LYS A 426 -18.26 -58.11 23.57
C LYS A 426 -17.09 -57.80 22.65
N THR A 427 -15.95 -57.35 23.20
CA THR A 427 -14.66 -57.51 22.54
C THR A 427 -13.88 -58.62 23.21
N ARG A 428 -13.78 -59.70 22.44
CA ARG A 428 -13.02 -60.92 22.66
C ARG A 428 -11.53 -60.56 22.78
N SER A 429 -10.91 -60.81 23.93
CA SER A 429 -9.45 -61.01 23.99
C SER A 429 -9.13 -62.21 24.87
N LYS A 430 -8.32 -63.10 24.29
CA LYS A 430 -7.92 -64.41 24.80
C LYS A 430 -7.10 -64.26 26.08
N THR A 431 -7.41 -65.11 27.05
CA THR A 431 -6.57 -65.44 28.20
C THR A 431 -5.19 -65.91 27.73
N ARG A 432 -4.12 -65.25 28.22
CA ARG A 432 -2.79 -65.87 28.33
C ARG A 432 -2.27 -65.55 29.73
N SER A 433 -2.22 -66.60 30.53
CA SER A 433 -1.66 -66.66 31.88
C SER A 433 -0.29 -65.97 31.97
N LYS A 434 -0.12 -65.07 32.93
CA LYS A 434 1.19 -64.63 33.40
C LYS A 434 1.24 -64.72 34.92
N LYS A 435 2.08 -65.65 35.36
CA LYS A 435 2.66 -65.75 36.71
C LYS A 435 3.37 -64.43 37.05
N ASN A 436 3.28 -64.06 38.32
CA ASN A 436 3.98 -62.94 38.94
C ASN A 436 5.50 -63.13 38.84
N VAL A 437 6.19 -62.24 38.15
CA VAL A 437 7.61 -61.94 38.37
C VAL A 437 7.81 -60.44 38.15
N THR A 438 8.12 -59.74 39.23
CA THR A 438 8.63 -58.36 39.25
C THR A 438 10.02 -58.28 38.62
N PRO A 439 10.33 -57.25 37.83
CA PRO A 439 11.68 -56.74 37.75
C PRO A 439 11.78 -55.30 38.27
N ARG A 440 12.84 -55.08 39.05
CA ARG A 440 13.31 -53.82 39.62
C ARG A 440 13.59 -52.77 38.53
N PRO A 441 13.42 -51.47 38.79
CA PRO A 441 13.96 -50.44 37.91
C PRO A 441 15.49 -50.35 38.09
N ASN A 442 16.22 -50.65 37.03
CA ASN A 442 17.65 -50.34 36.94
C ASN A 442 17.79 -48.81 36.82
N HIS A 443 18.30 -48.18 37.88
CA HIS A 443 18.87 -46.85 37.81
C HIS A 443 20.15 -46.91 36.96
N VAL A 444 20.14 -46.28 35.79
CA VAL A 444 21.38 -45.95 35.07
C VAL A 444 21.96 -44.70 35.72
N MET A 445 23.08 -44.92 36.40
CA MET A 445 23.92 -43.91 37.02
C MET A 445 24.67 -43.16 35.91
N ILE A 446 24.31 -41.91 35.63
CA ILE A 446 25.17 -41.01 34.86
C ILE A 446 26.18 -40.43 35.85
N ASN A 447 27.43 -40.86 35.71
CA ASN A 447 28.56 -40.32 36.45
C ASN A 447 28.67 -38.81 36.21
N ARG A 448 28.47 -38.04 37.29
CA ARG A 448 29.08 -36.72 37.46
C ARG A 448 30.54 -36.96 37.82
N LEU A 449 31.45 -36.61 36.91
CA LEU A 449 32.78 -36.16 37.31
C LEU A 449 32.86 -34.66 37.01
N LEU A 450 33.15 -33.96 38.10
CA LEU A 450 33.53 -32.57 38.16
C LEU A 450 34.68 -32.30 37.19
N ASP A 451 34.59 -31.19 36.46
CA ASP A 451 35.76 -30.33 36.41
C ASP A 451 35.35 -28.88 36.67
N LYS A 452 36.02 -28.31 37.67
CA LYS A 452 35.88 -26.94 38.15
C LYS A 452 36.83 -26.08 37.33
N ARG A 453 36.31 -25.14 36.54
CA ARG A 453 36.98 -23.85 36.33
C ARG A 453 35.94 -22.74 36.33
N GLY A 454 35.99 -21.91 37.37
CA GLY A 454 35.20 -20.70 37.48
C GLY A 454 35.71 -19.62 36.54
N ALA A 455 34.77 -18.92 35.91
CA ALA A 455 34.97 -17.58 35.38
C ALA A 455 33.62 -16.85 35.38
N ASN A 456 33.61 -15.66 35.98
CA ASN A 456 32.50 -14.72 36.11
C ASN A 456 31.77 -14.43 34.78
N PRO A 457 30.44 -14.19 34.77
CA PRO A 457 29.75 -13.68 33.59
C PRO A 457 29.93 -12.15 33.49
N GLN A 458 30.88 -11.70 32.68
CA GLN A 458 30.87 -10.32 32.17
C GLN A 458 29.86 -10.21 31.02
N LYS A 459 28.96 -9.23 31.14
CA LYS A 459 28.03 -8.76 30.11
C LYS A 459 28.78 -8.50 28.79
N ILE A 460 28.49 -9.29 27.77
CA ILE A 460 28.89 -8.99 26.39
C ILE A 460 27.78 -8.13 25.78
N SER A 461 27.95 -6.81 25.84
CA SER A 461 27.31 -5.86 24.94
C SER A 461 27.93 -6.02 23.54
N PRO A 462 27.16 -5.92 22.43
CA PRO A 462 27.74 -6.03 21.10
C PRO A 462 28.73 -4.89 20.86
N LEU A 463 29.95 -5.28 20.50
CA LEU A 463 31.06 -4.41 20.12
C LEU A 463 30.59 -3.41 19.05
N SER A 464 30.68 -2.11 19.33
CA SER A 464 30.49 -1.03 18.38
C SER A 464 31.66 -1.03 17.38
N LEU A 465 31.43 -1.62 16.21
CA LEU A 465 32.42 -1.72 15.14
C LEU A 465 32.44 -0.41 14.32
N TYR A 466 32.81 0.71 14.96
CA TYR A 466 33.15 1.98 14.31
C TYR A 466 34.06 2.80 15.23
N GLN A 467 35.34 2.46 15.24
CA GLN A 467 36.41 3.36 15.62
C GLN A 467 37.49 3.16 14.58
N ASN A 468 37.43 3.99 13.54
CA ASN A 468 38.50 4.39 12.60
C ASN A 468 37.82 4.95 11.34
N ALA A 469 37.21 6.12 11.47
CA ALA A 469 36.92 7.00 10.34
C ALA A 469 37.83 8.23 10.51
N PRO A 470 38.52 8.70 9.46
CA PRO A 470 39.46 9.81 9.56
C PRO A 470 38.72 11.07 10.03
N HIS A 471 39.34 11.78 10.97
CA HIS A 471 38.86 13.01 11.58
C HIS A 471 38.28 13.99 10.52
N GLY A 472 36.99 14.33 10.66
CA GLY A 472 36.37 15.39 9.86
C GLY A 472 34.88 15.26 9.50
N LEU A 473 34.16 14.24 9.95
CA LEU A 473 32.70 14.16 9.76
C LEU A 473 31.99 14.60 11.05
N VAL A 474 31.63 15.88 11.11
CA VAL A 474 30.67 16.42 12.07
C VAL A 474 29.41 15.55 12.04
N GLN A 475 28.93 15.12 13.21
CA GLN A 475 27.68 14.37 13.40
C GLN A 475 26.57 14.94 12.51
N GLY A 476 26.30 14.28 11.38
CA GLY A 476 25.27 14.71 10.45
C GLY A 476 23.91 14.59 11.12
N LYS A 477 23.26 15.72 11.41
CA LYS A 477 21.90 15.72 11.98
C LYS A 477 20.96 15.12 10.94
N LYS A 478 20.30 14.01 11.29
CA LYS A 478 19.31 13.36 10.41
C LYS A 478 18.13 14.30 10.21
N HIS A 479 17.88 14.70 8.97
CA HIS A 479 16.72 15.53 8.61
C HIS A 479 15.86 14.81 7.57
N CYS A 480 14.56 14.72 7.85
CA CYS A 480 13.58 14.22 6.90
C CYS A 480 13.08 15.37 6.02
N ILE A 481 13.34 15.30 4.71
CA ILE A 481 12.93 16.30 3.72
C ILE A 481 12.06 15.57 2.67
N ASN A 482 10.80 15.97 2.53
CA ASN A 482 9.85 15.41 1.55
C ASN A 482 9.69 13.87 1.60
N GLY A 483 9.82 13.27 2.78
CA GLY A 483 9.62 11.84 3.00
C GLY A 483 10.86 10.99 2.78
N ARG A 484 12.01 11.62 2.54
CA ARG A 484 13.32 10.96 2.51
C ARG A 484 14.19 11.50 3.62
N ASP A 485 14.93 10.60 4.24
CA ASP A 485 15.89 10.93 5.28
C ASP A 485 17.22 11.30 4.64
N TYR A 486 17.80 12.43 5.06
CA TYR A 486 19.10 12.93 4.62
C TYR A 486 20.02 13.13 5.82
N TYR A 487 21.31 12.84 5.64
CA TYR A 487 22.35 13.42 6.48
C TYR A 487 22.64 14.82 5.98
N VAL A 488 22.55 15.79 6.88
CA VAL A 488 23.06 17.14 6.64
C VAL A 488 24.54 17.11 6.98
N VAL A 489 25.39 17.17 5.96
CA VAL A 489 26.85 17.26 6.13
C VAL A 489 27.28 18.66 5.72
N PHE A 490 28.00 19.33 6.61
CA PHE A 490 28.63 20.61 6.29
C PHE A 490 30.00 20.30 5.69
N ASP A 491 30.26 20.85 4.50
CA ASP A 491 31.59 20.78 3.89
C ASP A 491 32.58 21.61 4.72
N ARG A 492 33.90 21.42 4.52
CA ARG A 492 34.93 22.20 5.24
C ARG A 492 34.81 23.71 5.02
N TYR A 493 34.11 24.12 3.96
CA TYR A 493 33.84 25.50 3.58
C TYR A 493 32.49 26.04 4.09
N GLY A 494 31.72 25.26 4.86
CA GLY A 494 30.43 25.67 5.44
C GLY A 494 29.21 25.40 4.56
N ASP A 495 29.40 24.92 3.32
CA ASP A 495 28.29 24.57 2.43
C ASP A 495 27.52 23.35 2.94
N GLN A 496 26.19 23.47 2.97
CA GLN A 496 25.30 22.40 3.41
C GLN A 496 25.05 21.41 2.26
N ARG A 497 25.55 20.17 2.40
CA ARG A 497 25.26 19.07 1.48
C ARG A 497 24.27 18.09 2.11
N LEU A 498 23.26 17.69 1.34
CA LEU A 498 22.26 16.70 1.72
C LEU A 498 22.62 15.35 1.12
N ILE A 499 23.01 14.39 1.96
CA ILE A 499 23.32 13.02 1.52
C ILE A 499 22.10 12.13 1.82
N PRO A 500 21.44 11.54 0.81
CA PRO A 500 20.29 10.68 1.06
C PRO A 500 20.73 9.42 1.82
N ILE A 501 20.02 9.09 2.89
CA ILE A 501 20.24 7.85 3.65
C ILE A 501 19.74 6.69 2.81
N ARG A 502 20.69 5.94 2.23
CA ARG A 502 20.43 4.66 1.57
C ARG A 502 20.64 3.54 2.58
N THR A 503 20.04 2.37 2.34
CA THR A 503 20.26 1.17 3.15
C THR A 503 21.77 0.91 3.31
N PRO A 504 22.24 0.48 4.49
CA PRO A 504 23.66 0.21 4.72
C PRO A 504 24.24 -0.82 3.72
N SER A 505 23.39 -1.69 3.16
CA SER A 505 23.77 -2.63 2.09
C SER A 505 24.21 -1.97 0.78
N ALA A 506 23.77 -0.75 0.47
CA ALA A 506 24.20 -0.03 -0.72
C ALA A 506 25.58 0.63 -0.56
N PHE A 507 26.03 0.85 0.68
CA PHE A 507 27.35 1.41 0.98
C PHE A 507 28.48 0.42 0.68
N LEU A 508 28.19 -0.89 0.71
CA LEU A 508 29.13 -1.96 0.34
C LEU A 508 29.57 -1.91 -1.13
N PHE A 509 28.80 -1.28 -2.01
CA PHE A 509 29.09 -1.24 -3.45
C PHE A 509 29.76 0.06 -3.93
N GLN A 510 30.05 1.01 -3.03
CA GLN A 510 30.64 2.31 -3.42
C GLN A 510 32.18 2.37 -3.32
N TYR A 511 32.85 1.26 -2.98
CA TYR A 511 34.31 1.22 -2.81
C TYR A 511 35.00 0.15 -3.68
N THR A 512 34.48 -0.11 -4.87
CA THR A 512 35.21 -0.85 -5.92
C THR A 512 35.29 -0.01 -7.18
N THR A 513 36.13 1.02 -7.15
CA THR A 513 36.72 1.67 -8.34
C THR A 513 38.12 2.11 -7.98
#